data_AF-A0A1Y2CEP2-F1
#
_entry.id   AF-A0A1Y2CEP2-F1
#
_cell.length_a   1.000
_cell.length_b   1.000
_cell.length_c   1.000
_cell.angle_alpha   90.00
_cell.angle_beta   90.00
_cell.angle_gamma   90.00
#
_symmetry.space_group_name_H-M   'P 1'
#
loop_
_entity.id
_entity.type
_entity.pdbx_description
1 polymer ?
#
loop_
_entity_poly.entity_id
_entity_poly.type
_entity_poly.pdbx_seq_one_letter_code
_entity_poly.pdbx_strand_id
1 'polypeptide(L)' 'QKEGYLNVSDTRVYTPWGRVSDPEDLIGAVLLKEGKIVPGTFQPTGTHRIVSMNGLFCLSETLTGKLVE' A
#
# COMPACT_ATOMS: atom_id res chain seq x y z
N GLN A 1 4.44 -3.96 13.12
CA GLN A 1 5.31 -2.77 13.22
C GLN A 1 4.66 -1.77 14.17
N LYS A 2 5.42 -1.10 15.05
CA LYS A 2 4.87 -0.14 16.04
C LYS A 2 5.20 1.32 15.72
N GLU A 3 6.34 1.57 15.09
CA GLU A 3 6.82 2.92 14.72
C GLU A 3 7.29 2.94 13.27
N GLY A 4 7.40 4.14 12.69
CA GLY A 4 7.99 4.37 11.37
C GLY A 4 6.96 4.32 10.23
N TYR A 5 7.43 4.12 9.00
CA TYR A 5 6.53 4.12 7.83
C TYR A 5 6.01 2.72 7.52
N LEU A 6 4.70 2.61 7.30
CA LEU A 6 4.04 1.42 6.80
C LEU A 6 3.78 1.59 5.31
N ASN A 7 4.31 0.66 4.53
CA ASN A 7 4.05 0.60 3.09
C ASN A 7 2.62 0.15 2.83
N VAL A 8 1.97 0.84 1.90
CA VAL A 8 0.66 0.51 1.36
C VAL A 8 0.89 0.04 -0.06
N SER A 9 0.63 -1.24 -0.31
CA SER A 9 0.80 -1.86 -1.62
C SER A 9 -0.54 -2.31 -2.17
N ASP A 10 -0.60 -2.39 -3.49
CA ASP A 10 -1.61 -3.19 -4.15
C ASP A 10 -1.40 -4.67 -3.84
N THR A 11 -2.43 -5.46 -4.09
CA THR A 11 -2.50 -6.89 -3.76
C THR A 11 -2.54 -7.78 -5.00
N ARG A 12 -2.25 -7.25 -6.19
CA ARG A 12 -2.25 -8.05 -7.43
C ARG A 12 -1.08 -9.04 -7.48
N VAL A 13 0.02 -8.72 -6.80
CA VAL A 13 1.18 -9.60 -6.60
C VAL A 13 1.38 -9.87 -5.10
N TYR A 14 1.60 -11.15 -4.76
CA TYR A 14 1.93 -11.52 -3.39
C TYR A 14 3.32 -10.99 -2.99
N THR A 15 3.37 -10.20 -1.91
CA THR A 15 4.61 -9.73 -1.31
C THR A 15 4.88 -10.49 -0.01
N PRO A 16 6.02 -11.20 0.12
CA PRO A 16 6.37 -11.88 1.36
C PRO A 16 6.48 -10.93 2.56
N TRP A 17 6.13 -11.43 3.75
CA TRP A 17 6.24 -10.65 4.98
C TRP A 17 7.67 -10.13 5.20
N GLY A 18 7.78 -8.85 5.60
CA GLY A 18 9.07 -8.18 5.81
C GLY A 18 9.76 -7.71 4.53
N ARG A 19 9.15 -7.90 3.35
CA ARG A 19 9.60 -7.32 2.08
C ARG A 19 8.73 -6.13 1.69
N VAL A 20 9.32 -5.27 0.87
CA VAL A 20 8.63 -4.20 0.16
C VAL A 20 8.20 -4.75 -1.19
N SER A 21 6.99 -4.42 -1.63
CA SER A 21 6.49 -4.77 -2.96
C SER A 21 7.32 -4.14 -4.06
N ASP A 22 7.17 -4.64 -5.29
CA ASP A 22 7.82 -4.02 -6.44
C ASP A 22 7.37 -2.56 -6.60
N PRO A 23 8.23 -1.67 -7.14
CA PRO A 23 7.92 -0.24 -7.22
C PRO A 23 6.62 0.09 -7.97
N GLU A 24 6.18 -0.77 -8.90
CA GLU A 24 4.93 -0.58 -9.64
C GLU A 24 3.68 -0.97 -8.86
N ASP A 25 3.82 -1.77 -7.80
CA ASP A 25 2.74 -2.24 -6.91
C ASP A 25 2.69 -1.47 -5.58
N LEU A 26 3.74 -0.72 -5.25
CA LEU A 26 3.78 0.13 -4.07
C LEU A 26 2.98 1.41 -4.31
N ILE A 27 1.87 1.60 -3.60
CA ILE A 27 0.97 2.76 -3.74
C ILE A 27 1.50 3.97 -2.97
N GLY A 28 2.07 3.72 -1.79
CA GLY A 28 2.68 4.75 -0.97
C GLY A 28 3.04 4.25 0.42
N ALA A 29 3.22 5.18 1.35
CA ALA A 29 3.44 4.88 2.75
C ALA A 29 2.67 5.82 3.68
N VAL A 30 2.39 5.35 4.89
CA VAL A 30 1.79 6.15 5.98
C VAL A 30 2.66 6.07 7.22
N LEU A 31 2.66 7.12 8.03
CA LEU A 31 3.40 7.10 9.30
C LEU A 31 2.60 6.33 10.36
N LEU A 32 3.28 5.44 11.06
CA LEU A 32 2.84 4.78 12.29
C LEU A 32 3.50 5.43 13.50
N LYS A 33 2.68 5.68 14.52
CA LYS A 33 3.11 5.99 15.90
C LYS A 33 2.30 5.16 16.86
N GLU A 34 2.96 4.47 17.79
CA GLU A 34 2.33 3.60 18.79
C GLU A 34 1.40 2.54 18.17
N GLY A 35 1.76 2.04 16.99
CA GLY A 35 0.98 1.07 16.23
C GLY A 35 -0.28 1.63 15.55
N LYS A 36 -0.48 2.96 15.55
CA LYS A 36 -1.60 3.63 14.91
C LYS A 36 -1.15 4.44 13.70
N ILE A 37 -1.97 4.45 12.66
CA ILE A 37 -1.76 5.30 11.47
C ILE A 37 -2.01 6.75 11.86
N VAL A 38 -1.06 7.63 11.56
CA VAL A 38 -1.19 9.08 11.75
C VAL A 38 -1.93 9.67 10.53
N PRO A 39 -3.11 10.28 10.70
CA PRO A 39 -3.87 10.86 9.60
C PRO A 39 -3.08 11.96 8.84
N GLY A 40 -3.32 12.08 7.54
CA GLY A 40 -2.69 13.11 6.70
C GLY A 40 -1.22 12.86 6.37
N THR A 41 -0.66 11.71 6.74
CA THR A 41 0.76 11.37 6.49
C THR A 41 0.97 10.48 5.27
N PHE A 42 -0.07 10.26 4.46
CA PHE A 42 0.05 9.46 3.25
C PHE A 42 1.01 10.11 2.25
N GLN A 43 2.02 9.35 1.85
CA GLN A 43 3.03 9.75 0.87
C GLN A 43 2.91 8.81 -0.34
N PRO A 44 2.45 9.28 -1.50
CA PRO A 44 2.30 8.44 -2.68
C PRO A 44 3.68 8.07 -3.24
N THR A 45 3.80 6.86 -3.77
CA THR A 45 4.95 6.47 -4.58
C THR A 45 4.72 6.88 -6.02
N GLY A 46 5.67 7.63 -6.59
CA GLY A 46 5.58 8.12 -7.98
C GLY A 46 5.72 7.03 -9.06
N THR A 47 5.90 5.76 -8.66
CA THR A 47 6.17 4.62 -9.55
C THR A 47 4.98 3.66 -9.69
N HIS A 48 3.94 3.81 -8.86
CA HIS A 48 2.77 2.94 -8.89
C HIS A 48 2.08 2.95 -10.26
N ARG A 49 1.68 1.78 -10.75
CA ARG A 49 0.97 1.64 -12.04
C ARG A 49 -0.42 1.06 -11.86
N ILE A 50 -1.42 1.74 -12.43
CA ILE A 50 -2.80 1.24 -12.48
C ILE A 50 -2.90 -0.04 -13.32
N VAL A 51 -2.08 -0.17 -14.37
CA VAL A 51 -1.98 -1.36 -15.21
C VAL A 51 -0.51 -1.73 -15.36
N SER A 52 -0.18 -2.97 -15.04
CA SER A 52 1.17 -3.54 -15.19
C SER A 52 1.12 -4.85 -15.98
N MET A 53 2.29 -5.46 -16.18
CA MET A 53 2.38 -6.81 -16.76
C MET A 53 1.73 -7.88 -15.87
N ASN A 54 1.56 -7.58 -14.58
CA ASN A 54 0.90 -8.47 -13.61
C ASN A 54 -0.62 -8.24 -13.54
N GLY A 55 -1.16 -7.33 -14.35
CA GLY A 55 -2.59 -7.07 -14.49
C GLY A 55 -3.03 -5.73 -13.94
N LEU A 56 -4.33 -5.65 -13.63
CA LEU A 56 -4.96 -4.44 -13.13
C LEU A 56 -4.66 -4.24 -11.64
N PHE A 57 -4.59 -2.97 -11.25
CA PHE A 57 -4.55 -2.55 -9.85
C PHE A 57 -5.62 -3.25 -9.03
N CYS A 58 -5.21 -3.82 -7.90
CA CYS A 58 -6.08 -4.57 -7.01
C CYS A 58 -5.84 -4.17 -5.55
N LEU A 59 -6.86 -3.68 -4.87
CA LEU A 59 -6.81 -3.42 -3.43
C LEU A 59 -7.23 -4.65 -2.64
N SER A 60 -6.78 -4.74 -1.38
CA SER A 60 -7.35 -5.70 -0.45
C SER A 60 -8.86 -5.50 -0.30
N GLU A 61 -9.58 -6.55 0.06
CA GLU A 61 -11.05 -6.49 0.24
C GLU A 61 -11.46 -5.35 1.20
N THR A 62 -10.73 -5.18 2.31
CA THR A 62 -10.99 -4.11 3.29
C THR A 62 -10.84 -2.71 2.69
N LEU A 63 -9.76 -2.46 1.93
CA LEU A 63 -9.52 -1.16 1.32
C LEU A 63 -10.49 -0.90 0.16
N THR A 64 -10.80 -1.93 -0.62
CA THR A 64 -11.83 -1.87 -1.67
C THR A 64 -13.17 -1.47 -1.07
N GLY A 65 -13.61 -2.16 0.00
CA GLY A 65 -14.87 -1.86 0.68
C GLY A 65 -14.93 -0.43 1.22
N LYS A 66 -13.81 0.12 1.70
CA LYS A 66 -13.73 1.51 2.17
C LYS A 66 -13.68 2.55 1.07
N LEU A 67 -13.25 2.18 -0.15
CA LEU A 67 -13.19 3.09 -1.29
C LEU A 67 -14.53 3.23 -2.01
N VAL A 68 -15.34 2.17 -2.02
CA VAL A 68 -16.65 2.14 -2.71
C VAL A 68 -17.82 2.59 -1.84
N GLU A 69 -17.61 2.75 -0.54
CA GLU A 69 -18.55 3.36 0.42
C GLU A 69 -18.66 4.87 0.18
#